data_AF-A0AA42ZRR5-F1
#
_entry.id   AF-A0AA42ZRR5-F1
#
_cell.length_a   1.000
_cell.length_b   1.000
_cell.length_c   1.000
_cell.angle_alpha   90.00
_cell.angle_beta   90.00
_cell.angle_gamma   90.00
#
_symmetry.space_group_name_H-M   'P 1'
#
loop_
_entity.id
_entity.type
_entity.pdbx_description
1 polymer ?
#
loop_
_entity_poly.entity_id
_entity_poly.type
_entity_poly.pdbx_seq_one_letter_code
_entity_poly.pdbx_strand_id
1 'polypeptide(L)'
;MPSLADVLLHTVDGVFAVDSDQRISFWNPACSQLLGISAEQAVGRPCSEVLKGRDPFGVPFCRPGCCVSRLGQGERAPQTFSLWTLDAKGEKLPLSVSIILVPSHQND
;
A
#
# COMPACT_ATOMS: atom_id res chain seq x y z
N MET A 1 -2.33 0.90 -27.16
CA MET A 1 -2.94 0.27 -25.97
C MET A 1 -2.28 0.89 -24.75
N PRO A 2 -3.03 1.24 -23.69
CA PRO A 2 -2.44 1.74 -22.46
C PRO A 2 -1.49 0.70 -21.87
N SER A 3 -0.36 1.14 -21.34
CA SER A 3 0.56 0.27 -20.61
C SER A 3 -0.03 -0.13 -19.27
N LEU A 4 0.52 -1.17 -18.62
CA LEU A 4 0.10 -1.51 -17.26
C LEU A 4 0.30 -0.34 -16.29
N ALA A 5 1.38 0.44 -16.47
CA ALA A 5 1.64 1.63 -15.66
C ALA A 5 0.53 2.67 -15.83
N ASP A 6 0.05 2.90 -17.05
CA ASP A 6 -1.05 3.84 -17.30
C ASP A 6 -2.34 3.40 -16.61
N VAL A 7 -2.61 2.09 -16.59
CA VAL A 7 -3.79 1.53 -15.90
C VAL A 7 -3.71 1.74 -14.39
N LEU A 8 -2.55 1.46 -13.78
CA LEU A 8 -2.35 1.65 -12.33
C LEU A 8 -2.36 3.14 -11.94
N LEU A 9 -1.91 4.02 -12.84
CA LEU A 9 -1.89 5.45 -12.61
C LEU A 9 -3.28 6.08 -12.69
N HIS A 10 -4.17 5.57 -13.53
CA HIS A 10 -5.49 6.17 -13.79
C HIS A 10 -6.68 5.39 -13.22
N THR A 11 -6.44 4.30 -12.48
CA THR A 11 -7.52 3.59 -11.78
C THR A 11 -8.12 4.42 -10.63
N VAL A 12 -9.39 4.16 -10.33
CA VAL A 12 -10.14 4.79 -9.24
C VAL A 12 -9.71 4.26 -7.88
N ASP A 13 -9.26 3.02 -7.82
CA ASP A 13 -8.76 2.42 -6.60
C ASP A 13 -7.37 2.97 -6.24
N GLY A 14 -7.12 3.17 -4.96
CA GLY A 14 -5.80 3.53 -4.47
C GLY A 14 -4.81 2.40 -4.73
N VAL A 15 -3.78 2.67 -5.54
CA VAL A 15 -2.69 1.73 -5.81
C VAL A 15 -1.36 2.36 -5.41
N PHE A 16 -0.61 1.63 -4.59
CA PHE A 16 0.76 1.96 -4.24
C PHE A 16 1.63 0.71 -4.33
N ALA A 17 2.93 0.90 -4.50
CA ALA A 17 3.91 -0.18 -4.43
C ALA A 17 4.95 0.12 -3.34
N VAL A 18 5.57 -0.92 -2.83
CA VAL A 18 6.69 -0.83 -1.89
C VAL A 18 7.88 -1.60 -2.43
N ASP A 19 9.09 -1.16 -2.08
CA ASP A 19 10.33 -1.88 -2.34
C ASP A 19 10.61 -2.99 -1.29
N SER A 20 11.76 -3.64 -1.39
CA SER A 20 12.19 -4.69 -0.45
C SER A 20 12.34 -4.17 0.99
N ASP A 21 12.63 -2.88 1.17
CA ASP A 21 12.76 -2.21 2.47
C ASP A 21 11.42 -1.69 2.99
N GLN A 22 10.31 -2.05 2.33
CA GLN A 22 8.95 -1.64 2.66
C GLN A 22 8.73 -0.12 2.56
N ARG A 23 9.55 0.57 1.75
CA ARG A 23 9.37 1.99 1.45
C ARG A 23 8.50 2.14 0.22
N ILE A 24 7.61 3.11 0.24
CA ILE A 24 6.69 3.38 -0.87
C ILE A 24 7.51 3.82 -2.09
N SER A 25 7.39 3.09 -3.19
CA SER A 25 8.10 3.35 -4.46
C SER A 25 7.18 3.90 -5.54
N PHE A 26 5.87 3.70 -5.40
CA PHE A 26 4.84 4.19 -6.31
C PHE A 26 3.59 4.59 -5.53
N TRP A 27 2.93 5.66 -5.96
CA TRP A 27 1.72 6.20 -5.34
C TRP A 27 0.84 6.85 -6.41
N ASN A 28 -0.33 6.28 -6.69
CA ASN A 28 -1.21 6.84 -7.71
C ASN A 28 -2.03 8.05 -7.18
N PRO A 29 -2.61 8.87 -8.07
CA PRO A 29 -3.47 9.99 -7.69
C PRO A 29 -4.66 9.60 -6.81
N ALA A 30 -5.24 8.40 -7.01
CA ALA A 30 -6.35 7.91 -6.19
C ALA A 30 -5.94 7.72 -4.73
N CYS A 31 -4.73 7.22 -4.44
CA CYS A 31 -4.20 7.17 -3.08
C CYS A 31 -4.12 8.57 -2.46
N SER A 32 -3.64 9.56 -3.21
CA SER A 32 -3.57 10.95 -2.73
C SER A 32 -4.95 11.53 -2.41
N GLN A 33 -5.94 11.24 -3.24
CA GLN A 33 -7.31 11.69 -3.04
C GLN A 33 -7.97 11.01 -1.84
N LEU A 34 -7.79 9.69 -1.69
CA LEU A 34 -8.40 8.89 -0.63
C LEU A 34 -7.79 9.20 0.74
N LEU A 35 -6.46 9.32 0.80
CA LEU A 35 -5.73 9.44 2.07
C LEU A 35 -5.38 10.89 2.42
N GLY A 36 -5.52 11.82 1.47
CA GLY A 36 -5.11 13.22 1.64
C GLY A 36 -3.58 13.39 1.74
N ILE A 37 -2.81 12.41 1.30
CA ILE A 37 -1.34 12.39 1.36
C ILE A 37 -0.80 12.40 -0.07
N SER A 38 -0.05 13.44 -0.42
CA SER A 38 0.56 13.56 -1.76
C SER A 38 1.63 12.48 -2.01
N ALA A 39 1.92 12.21 -3.28
CA ALA A 39 2.98 11.28 -3.66
C ALA A 39 4.35 11.72 -3.11
N GLU A 40 4.62 13.03 -3.10
CA GLU A 40 5.84 13.65 -2.57
C GLU A 40 6.00 13.42 -1.06
N GLN A 41 4.88 13.32 -0.33
CA GLN A 41 4.87 13.02 1.10
C GLN A 41 4.92 11.53 1.40
N ALA A 42 4.57 10.66 0.45
CA ALA A 42 4.47 9.22 0.64
C ALA A 42 5.70 8.47 0.14
N VAL A 43 6.18 8.77 -1.07
CA VAL A 43 7.27 8.05 -1.74
C VAL A 43 8.57 8.18 -0.93
N GLY A 44 9.30 7.07 -0.82
CA GLY A 44 10.52 6.93 -0.02
C GLY A 44 10.29 6.67 1.46
N ARG A 45 9.06 6.80 1.97
CA ARG A 45 8.74 6.56 3.39
C ARG A 45 8.29 5.13 3.65
N PRO A 46 8.50 4.59 4.88
CA PRO A 46 7.96 3.29 5.25
C PRO A 46 6.44 3.28 5.13
N CYS A 47 5.89 2.25 4.48
CA CYS A 47 4.44 2.14 4.27
C CYS A 47 3.67 2.10 5.60
N SER A 48 4.27 1.59 6.67
CA SER A 48 3.69 1.53 8.00
C SER A 48 3.48 2.92 8.63
N GLU A 49 4.36 3.88 8.33
CA GLU A 49 4.24 5.26 8.82
C GLU A 49 3.23 6.08 8.04
N VAL A 50 3.04 5.78 6.76
CA VAL A 50 2.10 6.49 5.90
C VAL A 50 0.70 5.94 6.08
N LEU A 51 0.53 4.62 5.97
CA LEU A 51 -0.79 4.00 6.03
C LEU A 51 -1.33 3.81 7.43
N LYS A 52 -0.50 3.57 8.45
CA LYS A 52 -0.92 3.40 9.86
C LYS A 52 -2.18 2.52 10.07
N GLY A 53 -2.39 1.56 9.19
CA GLY A 53 -3.60 0.74 9.14
C GLY A 53 -3.76 -0.11 10.38
N ARG A 54 -5.01 -0.25 10.81
CA ARG A 54 -5.43 -1.04 11.96
C ARG A 54 -6.47 -2.06 11.52
N ASP A 55 -6.47 -3.20 12.19
CA ASP A 55 -7.48 -4.24 11.97
C ASP A 55 -8.86 -3.78 12.50
N PRO A 56 -9.95 -4.53 12.23
CA PRO A 56 -11.29 -4.17 12.70
C PRO A 56 -11.43 -4.02 14.23
N PHE A 57 -10.52 -4.61 15.01
CA PHE A 57 -10.49 -4.51 16.48
C PHE A 57 -9.64 -3.33 16.97
N GLY A 58 -9.00 -2.61 16.05
CA GLY A 58 -8.17 -1.44 16.31
C GLY A 58 -6.72 -1.74 16.65
N VAL A 59 -6.29 -2.99 16.50
CA VAL A 59 -4.89 -3.38 16.69
C VAL A 59 -4.07 -2.89 15.50
N PRO A 60 -2.87 -2.30 15.71
CA PRO A 60 -1.97 -1.92 14.62
C PRO A 60 -1.63 -3.11 13.71
N PHE A 61 -2.09 -3.05 12.47
CA PHE A 61 -1.76 -4.03 11.43
C PHE A 61 -0.49 -3.61 10.69
N CYS A 62 -0.43 -2.34 10.28
CA CYS A 62 0.72 -1.75 9.63
C CYS A 62 1.82 -1.49 10.66
N ARG A 63 2.78 -2.41 10.72
CA ARG A 63 3.98 -2.32 11.57
C ARG A 63 5.16 -2.99 10.88
N PRO A 64 6.41 -2.65 11.23
CA PRO A 64 7.58 -3.38 10.74
C PRO A 64 7.40 -4.89 10.95
N GLY A 65 7.64 -5.70 9.91
CA GLY A 65 7.50 -7.16 9.98
C GLY A 65 6.06 -7.67 10.00
N CYS A 66 5.07 -6.89 9.52
CA CYS A 66 3.69 -7.36 9.32
C CYS A 66 3.63 -8.54 8.33
N CYS A 67 2.52 -9.30 8.34
CA CYS A 67 2.37 -10.47 7.47
C CYS A 67 2.57 -10.14 5.98
N VAL A 68 2.22 -8.92 5.56
CA VAL A 68 2.42 -8.42 4.19
C VAL A 68 3.90 -8.30 3.82
N SER A 69 4.75 -7.81 4.74
CA SER A 69 6.18 -7.66 4.46
C SER A 69 6.90 -9.00 4.30
N ARG A 70 6.31 -10.10 4.78
CA ARG A 70 6.89 -11.45 4.70
C ARG A 70 6.53 -12.19 3.43
N LEU A 71 5.71 -11.59 2.54
CA LEU A 71 5.38 -12.19 1.26
C LEU A 71 6.61 -12.39 0.37
N GLY A 72 7.57 -11.47 0.43
CA GLY A 72 8.87 -11.63 -0.25
C GLY A 72 9.70 -12.80 0.28
N GLN A 73 9.36 -13.36 1.45
CA GLN A 73 10.02 -14.50 2.08
C GLN A 73 9.35 -15.85 1.74
N GLY A 74 8.38 -15.85 0.81
CA GLY A 74 7.65 -17.06 0.41
C GLY A 74 6.41 -17.35 1.24
N GLU A 75 6.03 -16.46 2.16
CA GLU A 75 4.72 -16.55 2.82
C GLU A 75 3.59 -16.30 1.82
N ARG A 76 2.45 -16.95 2.03
CA ARG A 76 1.29 -16.81 1.16
C ARG A 76 0.68 -15.41 1.31
N ALA A 77 0.39 -14.76 0.18
CA ALA A 77 -0.37 -13.50 0.17
C ALA A 77 -1.64 -13.67 1.02
N PRO A 78 -1.92 -12.75 1.96
CA PRO A 78 -3.21 -12.77 2.63
C PRO A 78 -4.30 -12.62 1.56
N GLN A 79 -5.44 -13.29 1.78
CA GLN A 79 -6.65 -12.95 1.03
C GLN A 79 -6.99 -11.48 1.27
N THR A 80 -7.78 -10.87 0.39
CA THR A 80 -8.29 -9.51 0.57
C THR A 80 -8.77 -9.32 2.01
N PHE A 81 -8.22 -8.30 2.68
CA PHE A 81 -8.46 -8.07 4.10
C PHE A 81 -8.86 -6.62 4.33
N SER A 82 -9.66 -6.41 5.37
CA SER A 82 -10.14 -5.08 5.73
C SER A 82 -9.25 -4.45 6.79
N LEU A 83 -8.92 -3.19 6.57
CA LEU A 83 -8.29 -2.31 7.55
C LEU A 83 -9.13 -1.05 7.71
N TRP A 84 -8.83 -0.26 8.73
CA TRP A 84 -9.14 1.15 8.72
C TRP A 84 -7.87 1.95 8.99
N THR A 85 -7.84 3.16 8.45
CA THR A 85 -6.79 4.15 8.71
C THR A 85 -7.40 5.51 9.01
N LEU A 86 -6.56 6.49 9.28
CA LEU A 86 -6.91 7.90 9.32
C LEU A 86 -6.37 8.57 8.06
N ASP A 87 -7.20 9.36 7.40
CA ASP A 87 -6.73 10.26 6.35
C ASP A 87 -5.91 11.43 6.94
N ALA A 88 -5.42 12.32 6.09
CA ALA A 88 -4.66 13.49 6.52
C ALA A 88 -5.44 14.48 7.41
N LYS A 89 -6.78 14.41 7.43
CA LYS A 89 -7.65 15.21 8.31
C LYS A 89 -7.92 14.52 9.65
N GLY A 90 -7.53 13.26 9.80
CA GLY A 90 -7.80 12.45 10.99
C GLY A 90 -9.14 11.72 10.94
N GLU A 91 -9.80 11.65 9.78
CA GLU A 91 -11.07 10.94 9.60
C GLU A 91 -10.83 9.46 9.34
N LYS A 92 -11.70 8.60 9.90
CA LYS A 92 -11.58 7.15 9.72
C LYS A 92 -11.97 6.75 8.30
N LEU A 93 -11.04 6.10 7.61
CA LEU A 93 -11.23 5.55 6.27
C LEU A 93 -11.16 4.02 6.30
N PRO A 94 -12.26 3.30 6.04
CA PRO A 94 -12.22 1.86 5.86
C PRO A 94 -11.58 1.50 4.51
N LEU A 95 -10.69 0.52 4.51
CA LEU A 95 -9.97 0.05 3.34
C LEU A 95 -10.18 -1.46 3.17
N SER A 96 -10.43 -1.88 1.94
CA SER A 96 -10.31 -3.28 1.52
C SER A 96 -9.01 -3.41 0.73
N VAL A 97 -8.06 -4.18 1.25
CA VAL A 97 -6.69 -4.24 0.71
C VAL A 97 -6.44 -5.61 0.10
N SER A 98 -6.04 -5.63 -1.16
CA SER A 98 -5.49 -6.79 -1.86
C SER A 98 -4.03 -6.52 -2.21
N ILE A 99 -3.22 -7.58 -2.25
CA ILE A 99 -1.78 -7.46 -2.46
C ILE A 99 -1.33 -8.45 -3.52
N ILE A 100 -0.51 -7.96 -4.43
CA ILE A 100 0.13 -8.75 -5.47
C ILE A 100 1.63 -8.61 -5.28
N LEU A 101 2.34 -9.73 -5.17
CA LEU A 101 3.79 -9.72 -5.21
C LEU A 101 4.22 -9.60 -6.68
N VAL A 102 5.03 -8.59 -6.98
CA VAL A 102 5.65 -8.40 -8.30
C VAL A 102 7.12 -8.78 -8.16
N PRO A 103 7.54 -9.96 -8.66
CA PRO A 103 8.94 -10.32 -8.69
C PRO A 103 9.71 -9.34 -9.57
N SER A 104 10.81 -8.80 -9.07
CA SER A 104 11.75 -8.09 -9.93
C SER A 104 12.31 -9.11 -10.93
N HIS A 105 12.08 -8.91 -12.23
CA HIS A 105 12.90 -9.59 -13.23
C HIS A 105 14.32 -9.06 -13.04
N GLN A 106 15.19 -9.87 -12.44
CA GLN A 106 16.62 -9.67 -12.63
C GLN A 106 16.91 -10.01 -14.08
N ASN A 107 17.19 -8.98 -14.88
CA ASN A 107 17.71 -9.15 -16.22
C ASN A 107 19.17 -9.59 -16.08
N ASP A 108 19.41 -10.90 -16.11
CA ASP A 108 20.71 -11.47 -16.53
C ASP A 108 21.01 -11.08 -17.99
#